data_AF-A0A1I8EA02-F1
#
_entry.id   AF-A0A1I8EA02-F1
#
_cell.length_a   1.000
_cell.length_b   1.000
_cell.length_c   1.000
_cell.angle_alpha   90.00
_cell.angle_beta   90.00
_cell.angle_gamma   90.00
#
_symmetry.space_group_name_H-M   'P 1'
#
loop_
_entity.id
_entity.type
_entity.pdbx_description
1 polymer ?
#
loop_
_entity_poly.entity_id
_entity_poly.type
_entity_poly.pdbx_seq_one_letter_code
_entity_poly.pdbx_strand_id
1 'polypeptide(L)'
;MVIEVANGWLEKLGDKMRHKMRLKMVQTDLSKLVTYAVLKNELEIIQLCLEKSGSPIVFCHNDLQEGNILLHNQYTINENGDFDISENEDPISPIDFEYASYNYRGFEFGNYICEYMLDYGNDKSPFYWVKRERTPSDEQLYYLFNSYLDEIDKQKRNGDHFYPVKNLSLNREAEIQKLFIEARRFPAVSHLFWSIWSFCLADESLPISFDYISYGLDRIALYYECKPRLLEYLNS
;
A
#
# COMPACT_ATOMS: atom_id res chain seq x y z
N MET A 1 -0.97 -6.32 12.95
CA MET A 1 -0.58 -5.20 12.03
C MET A 1 0.26 -5.75 10.89
N VAL A 2 0.33 -5.07 9.75
CA VAL A 2 1.06 -5.55 8.55
C VAL A 2 2.55 -5.83 8.80
N ILE A 3 3.21 -5.11 9.71
CA ILE A 3 4.61 -5.36 10.06
C ILE A 3 4.81 -6.71 10.74
N GLU A 4 3.89 -7.13 11.62
CA GLU A 4 3.95 -8.42 12.30
C GLU A 4 3.78 -9.57 11.28
N VAL A 5 2.88 -9.39 10.32
CA VAL A 5 2.65 -10.34 9.23
C VAL A 5 3.90 -10.46 8.35
N ALA A 6 4.48 -9.33 7.93
CA ALA A 6 5.73 -9.31 7.16
C ALA A 6 6.88 -9.98 7.90
N ASN A 7 7.03 -9.74 9.21
CA ASN A 7 8.04 -10.41 10.02
C ASN A 7 7.81 -11.92 10.05
N GLY A 8 6.56 -12.37 10.18
CA GLY A 8 6.21 -13.80 10.11
C GLY A 8 6.56 -14.45 8.76
N TRP A 9 6.35 -13.77 7.64
CA TRP A 9 6.80 -14.26 6.32
C TRP A 9 8.32 -14.28 6.21
N LEU A 10 8.98 -13.24 6.71
CA LEU A 10 10.42 -13.14 6.69
C LEU A 10 11.08 -14.27 7.49
N GLU A 11 10.54 -14.60 8.67
CA GLU A 11 10.97 -15.75 9.47
C GLU A 11 10.82 -17.09 8.74
N LYS A 12 9.75 -17.26 7.94
CA LYS A 12 9.55 -18.46 7.10
C LYS A 12 10.57 -18.56 5.97
N LEU A 13 10.90 -17.44 5.31
CA LEU A 13 11.95 -17.36 4.29
C LEU A 13 13.30 -17.84 4.87
N GLY A 14 13.63 -17.35 6.06
CA GLY A 14 14.92 -17.62 6.72
C GLY A 14 16.13 -17.24 5.85
N ASP A 15 17.32 -17.71 6.21
CA ASP A 15 18.56 -17.40 5.46
C ASP A 15 18.63 -18.05 4.06
N LYS A 16 17.67 -18.92 3.73
CA LYS A 16 17.67 -19.68 2.48
C LYS A 16 16.75 -18.97 1.47
N MET A 17 17.20 -17.84 0.94
CA MET A 17 16.68 -17.34 -0.35
C MET A 17 17.14 -18.32 -1.44
N ARG A 18 16.32 -19.35 -1.69
CA ARG A 18 16.71 -20.52 -2.54
C ARG A 18 16.75 -20.19 -4.02
N HIS A 19 16.14 -19.08 -4.42
CA HIS A 19 15.91 -18.71 -5.80
C HIS A 19 16.97 -17.70 -6.27
N LYS A 20 17.55 -17.94 -7.45
CA LYS A 20 18.43 -16.94 -8.09
C LYS A 20 17.59 -15.75 -8.51
N MET A 21 17.77 -14.63 -7.83
CA MET A 21 17.15 -13.37 -8.17
C MET A 21 17.88 -12.74 -9.35
N ARG A 22 17.25 -12.72 -10.52
CA ARG A 22 17.82 -12.15 -11.74
C ARG A 22 16.83 -11.19 -12.37
N LEU A 23 17.24 -9.95 -12.59
CA LEU A 23 16.50 -9.03 -13.44
C LEU A 23 16.75 -9.39 -14.91
N LYS A 24 15.73 -9.31 -15.76
CA LYS A 24 15.90 -9.52 -17.22
C LYS A 24 16.90 -8.54 -17.84
N MET A 25 17.03 -7.33 -17.28
CA MET A 25 17.94 -6.28 -17.75
C MET A 25 19.38 -6.39 -17.22
N VAL A 26 19.60 -7.08 -16.10
CA VAL A 26 20.92 -7.18 -15.44
C VAL A 26 21.18 -8.64 -15.13
N GLN A 27 22.14 -9.26 -15.83
CA GLN A 27 22.56 -10.66 -15.59
C GLN A 27 23.33 -10.87 -14.27
N THR A 28 23.11 -10.00 -13.29
CA THR A 28 23.70 -10.10 -11.95
C THR A 28 22.75 -10.83 -11.03
N ASP A 29 23.28 -11.76 -10.24
CA ASP A 29 22.55 -12.45 -9.19
C ASP A 29 22.36 -11.51 -7.99
N LEU A 30 21.14 -11.02 -7.78
CA LEU A 30 20.79 -10.09 -6.72
C LEU A 30 20.54 -10.77 -5.38
N SER A 31 20.54 -12.10 -5.31
CA SER A 31 20.32 -12.87 -4.07
C SER A 31 21.37 -12.58 -2.99
N LYS A 32 22.51 -12.02 -3.37
CA LYS A 32 23.56 -11.56 -2.44
C LYS A 32 23.35 -10.14 -1.92
N LEU A 33 22.50 -9.36 -2.59
CA LEU A 33 22.21 -7.96 -2.25
C LEU A 33 20.90 -7.86 -1.48
N VAL A 34 19.87 -8.61 -1.91
CA VAL A 34 18.61 -8.76 -1.19
C VAL A 34 18.71 -10.04 -0.38
N THR A 35 19.05 -9.92 0.91
CA THR A 35 19.18 -11.06 1.83
C THR A 35 18.17 -10.96 2.96
N TYR A 36 17.94 -12.07 3.67
CA TYR A 36 17.12 -12.07 4.90
C TYR A 36 17.57 -10.98 5.88
N ALA A 37 18.88 -10.87 6.12
CA ALA A 37 19.45 -9.87 7.04
C ALA A 37 19.16 -8.43 6.58
N VAL A 38 19.23 -8.17 5.27
CA VAL A 38 18.89 -6.85 4.72
C VAL A 38 17.40 -6.57 4.90
N LEU A 39 16.52 -7.46 4.46
CA LEU A 39 15.07 -7.29 4.61
C LEU A 39 14.65 -7.11 6.07
N LYS A 40 15.27 -7.85 7.00
CA LYS A 40 15.02 -7.73 8.43
C LYS A 40 15.41 -6.37 8.97
N ASN A 41 16.62 -5.92 8.67
CA ASN A 41 17.08 -4.60 9.07
C ASN A 41 16.21 -3.48 8.49
N GLU A 42 15.75 -3.61 7.24
CA GLU A 42 14.83 -2.64 6.63
C GLU A 42 13.45 -2.64 7.30
N LEU A 43 12.93 -3.81 7.69
CA LEU A 43 11.66 -3.92 8.43
C LEU A 43 11.77 -3.32 9.84
N GLU A 44 12.89 -3.50 10.52
CA GLU A 44 13.19 -2.88 11.82
C GLU A 44 13.26 -1.34 11.69
N ILE A 45 13.87 -0.81 10.62
CA ILE A 45 13.87 0.64 10.33
C ILE A 45 12.44 1.15 10.12
N ILE A 46 11.62 0.44 9.34
CA ILE A 46 10.21 0.81 9.15
C ILE A 46 9.50 0.87 10.50
N GLN A 47 9.67 -0.13 11.36
CA GLN A 47 9.01 -0.17 12.67
C GLN A 47 9.35 1.09 13.49
N LEU A 48 10.62 1.49 13.54
CA LEU A 48 11.05 2.73 14.21
C LEU A 48 10.39 3.98 13.60
N CYS A 49 10.28 4.07 12.27
CA CYS A 49 9.63 5.18 11.60
C CYS A 49 8.12 5.24 11.92
N LEU A 50 7.45 4.09 11.93
CA LEU A 50 6.00 4.00 12.18
C LEU A 50 5.64 4.39 13.62
N GLU A 51 6.45 4.01 14.59
CA GLU A 51 6.32 4.44 15.99
C GLU A 51 6.39 5.97 16.15
N LYS A 52 7.12 6.65 15.26
CA LYS A 52 7.22 8.12 15.23
C LYS A 52 6.22 8.80 14.29
N SER A 53 5.47 8.04 13.50
CA SER A 53 4.64 8.60 12.42
C SER A 53 3.50 9.49 12.91
N GLY A 54 2.98 9.22 14.12
CA GLY A 54 1.76 9.82 14.62
C GLY A 54 0.50 9.44 13.81
N SER A 55 0.61 8.51 12.87
CA SER A 55 -0.53 8.09 12.04
C SER A 55 -1.55 7.35 12.91
N PRO A 56 -2.85 7.65 12.81
CA PRO A 56 -3.88 6.93 13.55
C PRO A 56 -3.93 5.44 13.18
N ILE A 57 -4.11 4.60 14.20
CA ILE A 57 -4.43 3.18 14.01
C ILE A 57 -5.95 3.04 13.83
N VAL A 58 -6.36 2.45 12.71
CA VAL A 58 -7.75 2.22 12.31
C VAL A 58 -7.89 0.83 11.73
N PHE A 59 -9.12 0.36 11.50
CA PHE A 59 -9.32 -0.86 10.73
C PHE A 59 -9.04 -0.57 9.26
N CYS A 60 -8.06 -1.26 8.69
CA CYS A 60 -7.60 -1.12 7.31
C CYS A 60 -7.89 -2.40 6.54
N HIS A 61 -8.17 -2.26 5.25
CA HIS A 61 -8.23 -3.35 4.29
C HIS A 61 -6.83 -3.90 4.00
N ASN A 62 -5.82 -3.01 3.95
CA ASN A 62 -4.41 -3.29 3.65
C ASN A 62 -4.09 -3.75 2.22
N ASP A 63 -5.08 -4.12 1.42
CA ASP A 63 -4.90 -4.56 0.02
C ASP A 63 -5.93 -3.97 -0.96
N LEU A 64 -6.13 -2.65 -0.95
CA LEU A 64 -7.03 -1.97 -1.88
C LEU A 64 -6.44 -1.81 -3.29
N GLN A 65 -6.15 -2.93 -3.95
CA GLN A 65 -5.86 -2.99 -5.39
C GLN A 65 -7.15 -3.02 -6.22
N GLU A 66 -7.06 -2.74 -7.52
CA GLU A 66 -8.23 -2.51 -8.40
C GLU A 66 -9.19 -3.70 -8.48
N GLY A 67 -8.70 -4.93 -8.39
CA GLY A 67 -9.48 -6.15 -8.37
C GLY A 67 -10.32 -6.34 -7.10
N ASN A 68 -9.99 -5.63 -6.03
CA ASN A 68 -10.70 -5.68 -4.75
C ASN A 68 -11.76 -4.56 -4.61
N ILE A 69 -11.95 -3.73 -5.65
CA ILE A 69 -12.96 -2.66 -5.68
C ILE A 69 -13.97 -2.97 -6.79
N LEU A 70 -15.16 -3.44 -6.41
CA LEU A 70 -16.18 -3.83 -7.38
C LEU A 70 -17.21 -2.72 -7.61
N LEU A 71 -17.55 -2.48 -8.88
CA LEU A 71 -18.67 -1.64 -9.29
C LEU A 71 -19.96 -2.47 -9.34
N HIS A 72 -21.03 -2.03 -8.67
CA HIS A 72 -22.32 -2.72 -8.77
C HIS A 72 -22.92 -2.55 -10.17
N ASN A 73 -23.51 -3.62 -10.71
CA ASN A 73 -24.00 -3.71 -12.10
C ASN A 73 -25.00 -2.61 -12.52
N GLN A 74 -25.68 -1.99 -11.56
CA GLN A 74 -26.66 -0.93 -11.82
C GLN A 74 -26.02 0.45 -12.06
N TYR A 75 -24.72 0.59 -11.80
CA TYR A 75 -23.98 1.84 -11.98
C TYR A 75 -23.00 1.74 -13.15
N THR A 76 -22.73 2.89 -13.74
CA THR A 76 -21.74 3.06 -14.82
C THR A 76 -20.89 4.29 -14.54
N ILE A 77 -19.64 4.26 -14.99
CA ILE A 77 -18.74 5.42 -14.96
C ILE A 77 -18.99 6.24 -16.24
N ASN A 78 -19.27 7.53 -16.08
CA ASN A 78 -19.49 8.44 -17.20
C ASN A 78 -18.17 8.86 -17.87
N GLU A 79 -18.24 9.64 -18.95
CA GLU A 79 -17.07 10.05 -19.75
C GLU A 79 -16.04 10.88 -18.96
N ASN A 80 -16.44 11.50 -17.85
CA ASN A 80 -15.57 12.29 -16.99
C ASN A 80 -14.91 11.46 -15.87
N GLY A 81 -15.27 10.18 -15.75
CA GLY A 81 -14.79 9.31 -14.67
C GLY A 81 -15.65 9.35 -13.40
N ASP A 82 -16.82 9.97 -13.44
CA ASP A 82 -17.73 10.11 -12.30
C ASP A 82 -18.88 9.08 -12.36
N PHE A 83 -19.57 8.92 -11.22
CA PHE A 83 -20.81 8.15 -11.12
C PHE A 83 -22.03 9.08 -11.19
N ASP A 84 -23.02 8.70 -11.99
CA ASP A 84 -24.32 9.38 -12.00
C ASP A 84 -25.21 8.83 -10.87
N ILE A 85 -24.92 9.23 -9.63
CA ILE A 85 -25.59 8.74 -8.41
C ILE A 85 -26.34 9.83 -7.64
N SER A 86 -27.38 9.44 -6.91
CA SER A 86 -28.01 10.31 -5.92
C SER A 86 -27.26 10.33 -4.58
N GLU A 87 -27.56 11.32 -3.74
CA GLU A 87 -26.94 11.46 -2.43
C GLU A 87 -27.25 10.23 -1.56
N ASN A 88 -26.22 9.52 -1.07
CA ASN A 88 -26.23 8.27 -0.27
C ASN A 88 -26.29 6.94 -1.04
N GLU A 89 -26.02 6.94 -2.34
CA GLU A 89 -25.75 5.69 -3.04
C GLU A 89 -24.25 5.35 -3.00
N ASP A 90 -23.93 4.08 -2.78
CA ASP A 90 -22.55 3.57 -2.76
C ASP A 90 -22.34 2.68 -4.00
N PRO A 91 -21.81 3.23 -5.11
CA PRO A 91 -21.71 2.49 -6.37
C PRO A 91 -20.62 1.43 -6.36
N ILE A 92 -19.68 1.52 -5.42
CA ILE A 92 -18.55 0.62 -5.30
C ILE A 92 -18.57 -0.12 -3.96
N SER A 93 -17.97 -1.30 -3.92
CA SER A 93 -17.77 -2.04 -2.68
C SER A 93 -16.40 -2.70 -2.63
N PRO A 94 -15.64 -2.50 -1.54
CA PRO A 94 -14.43 -3.25 -1.31
C PRO A 94 -14.79 -4.71 -0.95
N ILE A 95 -13.99 -5.64 -1.43
CA ILE A 95 -14.10 -7.08 -1.12
C ILE A 95 -12.73 -7.65 -0.78
N ASP A 96 -12.70 -8.91 -0.35
CA ASP A 96 -11.48 -9.66 -0.10
C ASP A 96 -10.57 -9.07 1.01
N PHE A 97 -11.12 -9.03 2.21
CA PHE A 97 -10.47 -8.53 3.42
C PHE A 97 -9.43 -9.52 4.00
N GLU A 98 -8.74 -10.30 3.16
CA GLU A 98 -7.82 -11.35 3.62
C GLU A 98 -6.62 -10.82 4.42
N TYR A 99 -6.14 -9.62 4.08
CA TYR A 99 -5.07 -8.93 4.82
C TYR A 99 -5.59 -7.89 5.82
N ALA A 100 -6.91 -7.78 6.00
CA ALA A 100 -7.49 -6.72 6.80
C ALA A 100 -7.10 -6.85 8.28
N SER A 101 -6.74 -5.72 8.89
CA SER A 101 -6.39 -5.67 10.30
C SER A 101 -6.47 -4.25 10.83
N TYR A 102 -6.42 -4.08 12.15
CA TYR A 102 -6.02 -2.78 12.70
C TYR A 102 -4.60 -2.46 12.24
N ASN A 103 -4.41 -1.28 11.67
CA ASN A 103 -3.14 -0.82 11.11
C ASN A 103 -3.09 0.72 11.07
N TYR A 104 -1.92 1.29 10.81
CA TYR A 104 -1.79 2.72 10.52
C TYR A 104 -2.57 3.07 9.25
N ARG A 105 -3.45 4.07 9.31
CA ARG A 105 -4.21 4.52 8.12
C ARG A 105 -3.29 4.94 6.98
N GLY A 106 -2.11 5.46 7.31
CA GLY A 106 -1.10 5.84 6.33
C GLY A 106 -0.70 4.67 5.43
N PHE A 107 -0.73 3.43 5.92
CA PHE A 107 -0.45 2.25 5.10
C PHE A 107 -1.50 2.08 4.00
N GLU A 108 -2.78 2.31 4.28
CA GLU A 108 -3.84 2.20 3.28
C GLU A 108 -3.63 3.20 2.14
N PHE A 109 -3.36 4.47 2.48
CA PHE A 109 -3.07 5.51 1.47
C PHE A 109 -1.77 5.24 0.72
N GLY A 110 -0.73 4.83 1.43
CA GLY A 110 0.56 4.46 0.82
C GLY A 110 0.40 3.29 -0.14
N ASN A 111 -0.37 2.27 0.23
CA ASN A 111 -0.67 1.11 -0.60
C ASN A 111 -1.49 1.49 -1.84
N TYR A 112 -2.56 2.25 -1.66
CA TYR A 112 -3.38 2.77 -2.75
C TYR A 112 -2.55 3.51 -3.82
N ILE A 113 -1.60 4.34 -3.39
CA ILE A 113 -0.68 5.05 -4.30
C ILE A 113 0.26 4.08 -5.02
N CYS A 114 0.75 3.04 -4.34
CA CYS A 114 1.55 2.00 -4.96
C CYS A 114 0.77 1.26 -6.05
N GLU A 115 -0.49 0.90 -5.79
CA GLU A 115 -1.34 0.17 -6.73
C GLU A 115 -1.73 1.02 -7.94
N TYR A 116 -1.85 2.35 -7.82
CA TYR A 116 -1.98 3.24 -8.98
C TYR A 116 -0.86 3.10 -10.02
N MET A 117 0.35 2.75 -9.57
CA MET A 117 1.50 2.54 -10.45
C MET A 117 1.56 1.12 -11.01
N LEU A 118 0.87 0.16 -10.41
CA LEU A 118 0.91 -1.24 -10.82
C LEU A 118 -0.28 -1.52 -11.74
N ASP A 119 -0.01 -2.24 -12.83
CA ASP A 119 -1.05 -2.61 -13.79
C ASP A 119 -0.92 -4.10 -14.05
N TYR A 120 -1.88 -4.88 -13.54
CA TYR A 120 -1.90 -6.34 -13.63
C TYR A 120 -2.53 -6.86 -14.93
N GLY A 121 -2.83 -5.98 -15.90
CA GLY A 121 -3.44 -6.35 -17.18
C GLY A 121 -2.49 -6.98 -18.20
N ASN A 122 -1.24 -7.29 -17.84
CA ASN A 122 -0.23 -7.80 -18.76
C ASN A 122 -0.40 -9.31 -18.98
N ASP A 123 -0.62 -9.73 -20.22
CA ASP A 123 -0.79 -11.13 -20.60
C ASP A 123 0.53 -11.92 -20.68
N LYS A 124 1.67 -11.24 -20.54
CA LYS A 124 3.01 -11.82 -20.65
C LYS A 124 3.85 -11.57 -19.41
N SER A 125 4.73 -12.52 -19.08
CA SER A 125 5.71 -12.37 -18.00
C SER A 125 6.43 -11.01 -18.04
N PRO A 126 6.43 -10.23 -16.94
CA PRO A 126 6.15 -10.69 -15.57
C PRO A 126 4.68 -10.60 -15.12
N PHE A 127 3.73 -10.38 -16.04
CA PHE A 127 2.27 -10.31 -15.81
C PHE A 127 1.79 -9.07 -15.06
N TYR A 128 2.65 -8.06 -14.97
CA TYR A 128 2.30 -6.70 -14.58
C TYR A 128 3.17 -5.69 -15.34
N TRP A 129 2.81 -4.41 -15.25
CA TRP A 129 3.68 -3.27 -15.56
C TRP A 129 3.82 -2.35 -14.35
N VAL A 130 4.96 -1.66 -14.26
CA VAL A 130 5.17 -0.54 -13.35
C VAL A 130 5.11 0.75 -14.17
N LYS A 131 4.06 1.54 -13.99
CA LYS A 131 3.77 2.79 -14.70
C LYS A 131 3.88 3.97 -13.73
N ARG A 132 5.10 4.42 -13.48
CA ARG A 132 5.42 5.48 -12.51
C ARG A 132 4.65 6.78 -12.79
N GLU A 133 4.40 7.05 -14.07
CA GLU A 133 3.64 8.20 -14.57
C GLU A 133 2.18 8.22 -14.13
N ARG A 134 1.63 7.10 -13.61
CA ARG A 134 0.27 7.03 -13.07
C ARG A 134 0.16 7.42 -11.60
N THR A 135 1.25 7.78 -10.93
CA THR A 135 1.19 8.25 -9.54
C THR A 135 0.16 9.38 -9.42
N PRO A 136 -0.80 9.31 -8.45
CA PRO A 136 -1.82 10.34 -8.30
C PRO A 136 -1.21 11.74 -8.14
N SER A 137 -1.81 12.74 -8.79
CA SER A 137 -1.41 14.13 -8.61
C SER A 137 -1.78 14.65 -7.22
N ASP A 138 -1.12 15.72 -6.77
CA ASP A 138 -1.50 16.37 -5.50
C ASP A 138 -2.97 16.83 -5.52
N GLU A 139 -3.53 17.21 -6.67
CA GLU A 139 -4.94 17.57 -6.83
C GLU A 139 -5.87 16.36 -6.61
N GLN A 140 -5.55 15.20 -7.19
CA GLN A 140 -6.31 13.97 -7.00
C GLN A 140 -6.25 13.49 -5.54
N LEU A 141 -5.07 13.57 -4.92
CA LEU A 141 -4.91 13.24 -3.50
C LEU A 141 -5.66 14.22 -2.60
N TYR A 142 -5.67 15.51 -2.93
CA TYR A 142 -6.45 16.51 -2.20
C TYR A 142 -7.94 16.20 -2.24
N TYR A 143 -8.47 15.81 -3.41
CA TYR A 143 -9.85 15.36 -3.56
C TYR A 143 -10.14 14.13 -2.68
N LEU A 144 -9.32 13.07 -2.80
CA LEU A 144 -9.44 11.85 -2.01
C LEU A 144 -9.44 12.13 -0.49
N PHE A 145 -8.50 12.93 0.00
CA PHE A 145 -8.38 13.25 1.41
C PHE A 145 -9.56 14.08 1.90
N ASN A 146 -10.09 14.97 1.07
CA ASN A 146 -11.30 15.69 1.44
C ASN A 146 -12.51 14.75 1.54
N SER A 147 -12.75 13.92 0.52
CA SER A 147 -13.85 12.95 0.55
C SER A 147 -13.76 12.01 1.76
N TYR A 148 -12.55 11.53 2.08
CA TYR A 148 -12.29 10.70 3.25
C TYR A 148 -12.65 11.41 4.57
N LEU A 149 -12.22 12.66 4.73
CA LEU A 149 -12.50 13.43 5.95
C LEU A 149 -13.97 13.87 6.03
N ASP A 150 -14.65 14.10 4.90
CA ASP A 150 -16.09 14.42 4.84
C ASP A 150 -16.93 13.24 5.33
N GLU A 151 -16.55 12.02 4.95
CA GLU A 151 -17.21 10.81 5.42
C GLU A 151 -17.00 10.62 6.93
N ILE A 152 -15.80 10.91 7.45
CA ILE A 152 -15.56 10.93 8.90
C ILE A 152 -16.47 11.96 9.60
N ASP A 153 -16.61 13.15 9.04
CA ASP A 153 -17.44 14.21 9.63
C ASP A 153 -18.95 13.89 9.52
N LYS A 154 -19.38 13.17 8.49
CA LYS A 154 -20.73 12.59 8.38
C LYS A 154 -20.98 11.56 9.48
N GLN A 155 -20.08 10.60 9.67
CA GLN A 155 -20.20 9.59 10.73
C GLN A 155 -20.29 10.22 12.12
N LYS A 156 -19.46 11.23 12.42
CA LYS A 156 -19.53 11.98 13.68
C LYS A 156 -20.90 12.62 13.91
N ARG A 157 -21.49 13.25 12.87
CA ARG A 157 -22.81 13.89 12.95
C ARG A 157 -23.92 12.87 13.21
N ASN A 158 -23.77 11.65 12.67
CA ASN A 158 -24.74 10.57 12.85
C ASN A 158 -24.61 9.84 14.21
N GLY A 159 -23.60 10.19 15.01
CA GLY A 159 -23.33 9.53 16.29
C GLY A 159 -22.54 8.22 16.17
N ASP A 160 -22.01 7.92 14.98
CA ASP A 160 -21.13 6.79 14.76
C ASP A 160 -19.71 7.12 15.26
N HIS A 161 -19.11 6.20 16.01
CA HIS A 161 -17.82 6.40 16.69
C HIS A 161 -16.78 5.35 16.28
N PHE A 162 -16.79 4.93 15.01
CA PHE A 162 -15.83 3.96 14.48
C PHE A 162 -14.41 4.54 14.34
N TYR A 163 -14.31 5.84 14.04
CA TYR A 163 -13.02 6.51 13.98
C TYR A 163 -12.55 6.96 15.37
N PRO A 164 -11.28 6.77 15.75
CA PRO A 164 -10.75 7.29 17.01
C PRO A 164 -10.71 8.83 16.97
N VAL A 165 -11.82 9.47 17.36
CA VAL A 165 -12.06 10.92 17.28
C VAL A 165 -11.01 11.74 18.04
N LYS A 166 -10.35 11.14 19.04
CA LYS A 166 -9.37 11.82 19.89
C LYS A 166 -8.14 12.35 19.14
N ASN A 167 -7.86 11.87 17.92
CA ASN A 167 -6.60 12.12 17.22
C ASN A 167 -6.70 13.07 16.01
N LEU A 168 -7.89 13.57 15.67
CA LEU A 168 -8.06 14.51 14.54
C LEU A 168 -7.93 15.96 15.03
N SER A 169 -7.12 16.76 14.33
CA SER A 169 -7.08 18.22 14.53
C SER A 169 -8.44 18.83 14.24
N LEU A 170 -8.79 19.90 14.98
CA LEU A 170 -9.95 20.74 14.67
C LEU A 170 -9.77 21.54 13.38
N ASN A 171 -8.54 21.62 12.85
CA ASN A 171 -8.23 22.30 11.59
C ASN A 171 -8.14 21.28 10.44
N ARG A 172 -9.09 21.37 9.51
CA ARG A 172 -9.20 20.54 8.30
C ARG A 172 -7.93 20.54 7.46
N GLU A 173 -7.39 21.71 7.15
CA GLU A 173 -6.21 21.84 6.31
C GLU A 173 -4.99 21.19 6.99
N ALA A 174 -4.86 21.33 8.31
CA ALA A 174 -3.81 20.65 9.05
C ALA A 174 -3.93 19.11 8.99
N GLU A 175 -5.15 18.54 8.97
CA GLU A 175 -5.34 17.10 8.76
C GLU A 175 -5.02 16.67 7.34
N ILE A 176 -5.40 17.47 6.33
CA ILE A 176 -5.03 17.21 4.93
C ILE A 176 -3.51 17.17 4.79
N GLN A 177 -2.78 18.12 5.39
CA GLN A 177 -1.32 18.10 5.37
C GLN A 177 -0.72 16.84 6.03
N LYS A 178 -1.33 16.34 7.12
CA LYS A 178 -0.92 15.05 7.72
C LYS A 178 -1.17 13.88 6.76
N LEU A 179 -2.31 13.84 6.08
CA LEU A 179 -2.63 12.81 5.09
C LEU A 179 -1.64 12.84 3.91
N PHE A 180 -1.23 14.03 3.45
CA PHE A 180 -0.16 14.16 2.45
C PHE A 180 1.18 13.62 2.94
N ILE A 181 1.55 13.90 4.20
CA ILE A 181 2.78 13.35 4.79
C ILE A 181 2.71 11.82 4.82
N GLU A 182 1.59 11.25 5.28
CA GLU A 182 1.36 9.80 5.30
C GLU A 182 1.46 9.21 3.90
N ALA A 183 0.70 9.74 2.94
CA ALA A 183 0.67 9.32 1.54
C ALA A 183 2.02 9.39 0.82
N ARG A 184 2.92 10.30 1.22
CA ARG A 184 4.26 10.44 0.64
C ARG A 184 5.30 9.53 1.28
N ARG A 185 5.08 9.08 2.52
CA ARG A 185 6.06 8.32 3.31
C ARG A 185 5.74 6.82 3.40
N PHE A 186 4.47 6.47 3.54
CA PHE A 186 4.01 5.08 3.63
C PHE A 186 4.11 4.23 2.35
N PRO A 187 4.26 4.76 1.11
CA PRO A 187 4.57 3.92 -0.05
C PRO A 187 5.81 3.04 0.14
N ALA A 188 6.83 3.54 0.85
CA ALA A 188 7.98 2.72 1.24
C ALA A 188 7.55 1.47 2.04
N VAL A 189 6.61 1.64 2.96
CA VAL A 189 6.12 0.56 3.82
C VAL A 189 5.37 -0.49 3.00
N SER A 190 4.47 -0.06 2.10
CA SER A 190 3.78 -0.96 1.18
C SER A 190 4.77 -1.69 0.26
N HIS A 191 5.73 -0.99 -0.34
CA HIS A 191 6.73 -1.59 -1.21
C HIS A 191 7.56 -2.68 -0.51
N LEU A 192 8.04 -2.47 0.71
CA LEU A 192 8.78 -3.51 1.43
C LEU A 192 7.87 -4.68 1.82
N PHE A 193 6.66 -4.39 2.33
CA PHE A 193 5.69 -5.41 2.72
C PHE A 193 5.39 -6.40 1.59
N TRP A 194 5.01 -5.88 0.42
CA TRP A 194 4.68 -6.71 -0.74
C TRP A 194 5.91 -7.34 -1.40
N SER A 195 7.11 -6.75 -1.24
CA SER A 195 8.35 -7.40 -1.65
C SER A 195 8.64 -8.67 -0.83
N ILE A 196 8.51 -8.59 0.50
CA ILE A 196 8.69 -9.74 1.40
C ILE A 196 7.64 -10.82 1.11
N TRP A 197 6.37 -10.42 0.96
CA TRP A 197 5.28 -11.32 0.55
C TRP A 197 5.63 -12.07 -0.74
N SER A 198 6.10 -11.34 -1.75
CA SER A 198 6.38 -11.91 -3.07
C SER A 198 7.52 -12.92 -3.02
N PHE A 199 8.59 -12.61 -2.29
CA PHE A 199 9.67 -13.58 -2.12
C PHE A 199 9.22 -14.82 -1.35
N CYS A 200 8.34 -14.67 -0.35
CA CYS A 200 7.78 -15.81 0.38
C CYS A 200 6.96 -16.72 -0.55
N LEU A 201 6.11 -16.14 -1.41
CA LEU A 201 5.28 -16.93 -2.32
C LEU A 201 6.04 -17.53 -3.50
N ALA A 202 7.15 -16.91 -3.92
CA ALA A 202 8.01 -17.49 -4.96
C ALA A 202 8.49 -18.91 -4.59
N ASP A 203 8.69 -19.19 -3.30
CA ASP A 203 9.12 -20.50 -2.82
C ASP A 203 7.96 -21.54 -2.79
N GLU A 204 6.70 -21.13 -2.90
CA GLU A 204 5.53 -22.01 -2.64
C GLU A 204 4.99 -22.74 -3.88
N SER A 205 5.60 -22.59 -5.07
CA SER A 205 5.19 -23.29 -6.31
C SER A 205 3.68 -23.18 -6.61
N LEU A 206 3.11 -22.00 -6.39
CA LEU A 206 1.68 -21.74 -6.60
C LEU A 206 1.27 -21.97 -8.06
N PRO A 207 0.01 -22.38 -8.32
CA PRO A 207 -0.51 -22.64 -9.67
C PRO A 207 -0.73 -21.37 -10.51
N ILE A 208 -0.46 -20.18 -9.93
CA ILE A 208 -0.65 -18.89 -10.58
C ILE A 208 0.59 -18.59 -11.43
N SER A 209 0.37 -18.21 -12.68
CA SER A 209 1.43 -17.81 -13.62
C SER A 209 1.88 -16.37 -13.34
N PHE A 210 2.35 -16.06 -12.13
CA PHE A 210 2.85 -14.73 -11.76
C PHE A 210 4.36 -14.79 -11.45
N ASP A 211 5.13 -13.82 -11.93
CA ASP A 211 6.58 -13.77 -11.70
C ASP A 211 6.90 -13.07 -10.38
N TYR A 212 6.71 -13.80 -9.28
CA TYR A 212 6.92 -13.31 -7.92
C TYR A 212 8.34 -12.80 -7.65
N ILE A 213 9.37 -13.36 -8.31
CA ILE A 213 10.75 -12.89 -8.11
C ILE A 213 10.93 -11.52 -8.76
N SER A 214 10.49 -11.35 -10.02
CA SER A 214 10.56 -10.05 -10.69
C SER A 214 9.76 -8.99 -9.91
N TYR A 215 8.54 -9.33 -9.46
CA TYR A 215 7.71 -8.42 -8.69
C TYR A 215 8.37 -8.00 -7.37
N GLY A 216 8.86 -8.96 -6.59
CA GLY A 216 9.53 -8.64 -5.33
C GLY A 216 10.76 -7.75 -5.51
N LEU A 217 11.50 -7.94 -6.61
CA LEU A 217 12.66 -7.12 -6.96
C LEU A 217 12.29 -5.70 -7.39
N ASP A 218 11.23 -5.53 -8.20
CA ASP A 218 10.75 -4.20 -8.58
C ASP A 218 10.21 -3.44 -7.35
N ARG A 219 9.44 -4.13 -6.49
CA ARG A 219 8.91 -3.56 -5.24
C ARG A 219 10.05 -3.12 -4.30
N ILE A 220 11.10 -3.92 -4.09
CA ILE A 220 12.21 -3.49 -3.20
C ILE A 220 13.04 -2.35 -3.81
N ALA A 221 13.18 -2.29 -5.14
CA ALA A 221 13.82 -1.16 -5.79
C ALA A 221 13.04 0.14 -5.52
N LEU A 222 11.71 0.10 -5.67
CA LEU A 222 10.83 1.23 -5.35
C LEU A 222 10.84 1.58 -3.85
N TYR A 223 10.94 0.59 -2.97
CA TYR A 223 11.16 0.84 -1.53
C TYR A 223 12.38 1.74 -1.29
N TYR A 224 13.52 1.43 -1.89
CA TYR A 224 14.74 2.23 -1.70
C TYR A 224 14.63 3.64 -2.32
N GLU A 225 13.82 3.83 -3.36
CA GLU A 225 13.50 5.16 -3.88
C GLU A 225 12.62 5.98 -2.91
N CYS A 226 11.68 5.34 -2.23
CA CYS A 226 10.77 6.00 -1.27
C CYS A 226 11.38 6.15 0.13
N LYS A 227 12.35 5.31 0.50
CA LYS A 227 12.97 5.23 1.84
C LYS A 227 13.44 6.59 2.38
N PRO A 228 14.08 7.49 1.60
CA PRO A 228 14.50 8.80 2.13
C PRO A 228 13.35 9.59 2.76
N ARG A 229 12.16 9.57 2.16
CA ARG A 229 10.97 10.27 2.68
C ARG A 229 10.47 9.61 3.97
N LEU A 230 10.46 8.28 4.02
CA LEU A 230 10.07 7.53 5.22
C LEU A 230 10.96 7.89 6.42
N LEU A 231 12.28 7.97 6.20
CA LEU A 231 13.26 8.30 7.25
C LEU A 231 13.06 9.68 7.86
N GLU A 232 12.35 10.60 7.18
CA GLU A 232 12.03 11.91 7.75
C GLU A 232 11.19 11.83 9.04
N TYR A 233 10.46 10.72 9.28
CA TYR A 233 9.78 10.49 10.56
C TYR A 233 10.75 10.37 11.74
N LEU A 234 12.01 10.01 11.51
CA LEU A 234 13.03 9.92 12.56
C LEU A 234 13.76 11.25 12.81
N ASN A 235 13.58 12.21 11.90
CA ASN A 235 14.23 13.53 11.95
C ASN A 235 13.31 14.63 12.50
N SER A 236 12.06 14.28 12.86
CA SER A 236 11.02 15.22 13.31
C SER A 236 10.85 15.25 14.82
#